data_AF-A0A437CTS1-F1
#
_entry.id   AF-A0A437CTS1-F1
#
_cell.length_a   1.000
_cell.length_b   1.000
_cell.length_c   1.000
_cell.angle_alpha   90.00
_cell.angle_beta   90.00
_cell.angle_gamma   90.00
#
_symmetry.space_group_name_H-M   'P 1'
#
loop_
_entity.id
_entity.type
_entity.pdbx_description
1 polymer ?
#
loop_
_entity_poly.entity_id
_entity_poly.type
_entity_poly.pdbx_seq_one_letter_code
_entity_poly.pdbx_strand_id
1 'polypeptide(L)'
;MMMCSSSQRKTPAKTLRRTADGGVGPTPTWLTLNVGGRCFTTTRSTLVSKEPESMLAHMFRGKDVWANKRDAAGAYLIDRSPEYFEPILNYLRHGQLIINEGINPLGVLEEARFFGIEQLAEQLETLIKSCQPPDDHSPLTRKEFIRFLLATTTKSELRCQSPGPSSRGSSAAVRPGPRAPALTRFVFQGLNFSGADLSRLDLRYINFKMANLRGANLSHANLSGANLERADLSMACLDSANLQGVKMLCTNAEGASLRGCNFEDPAGIKANLEGANLKGVDMEGSQMTGINLRVATLKNAKLKNCNLRGATLAGTDLENCDLSGCDLQEANLRGSNVKGAIFEEMLTPLHMSQSVR
;
A
#
# COMPACT_ATOMS: atom_id res chain seq x y z
N MET A 1 36.19 -15.11 48.77
CA MET A 1 34.87 -15.35 48.15
C MET A 1 35.09 -15.65 46.67
N MET A 2 34.74 -16.87 46.25
CA MET A 2 34.48 -17.40 44.89
C MET A 2 35.33 -16.88 43.70
N MET A 3 36.26 -17.69 43.15
CA MET A 3 36.09 -18.74 42.09
C MET A 3 36.47 -18.16 40.70
N CYS A 4 37.62 -18.56 40.12
CA CYS A 4 37.79 -19.60 39.07
C CYS A 4 37.67 -19.03 37.63
N SER A 5 38.46 -19.36 36.60
CA SER A 5 39.41 -20.44 36.34
C SER A 5 40.34 -20.13 35.13
N SER A 6 41.52 -20.77 35.14
CA SER A 6 42.26 -21.46 34.04
C SER A 6 42.59 -20.77 32.70
N SER A 7 43.67 -21.10 31.98
CA SER A 7 45.05 -21.55 32.21
C SER A 7 45.62 -21.71 30.78
N GLN A 8 46.67 -20.98 30.43
CA GLN A 8 47.41 -21.15 29.17
C GLN A 8 48.36 -22.37 29.25
N ARG A 9 48.63 -23.04 28.12
CA ARG A 9 50.01 -23.25 27.55
C ARG A 9 50.11 -24.30 26.43
N LYS A 10 50.85 -23.90 25.37
CA LYS A 10 51.94 -24.58 24.63
C LYS A 10 51.66 -25.65 23.54
N THR A 11 52.10 -25.29 22.32
CA THR A 11 52.55 -26.04 21.12
C THR A 11 53.78 -26.96 21.41
N PRO A 12 54.21 -27.97 20.58
CA PRO A 12 54.58 -27.83 19.14
C PRO A 12 54.56 -29.04 18.16
N ALA A 13 54.63 -28.68 16.86
CA ALA A 13 55.25 -29.28 15.65
C ALA A 13 55.43 -30.81 15.44
N LYS A 14 55.04 -31.29 14.23
CA LYS A 14 55.84 -32.24 13.42
C LYS A 14 55.46 -32.22 11.92
N THR A 15 56.47 -31.97 11.10
CA THR A 15 56.52 -32.01 9.63
C THR A 15 56.39 -33.45 9.09
N LEU A 16 55.59 -33.70 8.05
CA LEU A 16 55.78 -34.87 7.16
C LEU A 16 55.13 -34.71 5.77
N ARG A 17 56.03 -34.56 4.78
CA ARG A 17 56.07 -35.10 3.41
C ARG A 17 54.93 -34.83 2.41
N ARG A 18 55.33 -34.19 1.30
CA ARG A 18 54.72 -34.32 -0.04
C ARG A 18 54.62 -35.79 -0.42
N THR A 19 53.40 -36.26 -0.69
CA THR A 19 53.13 -37.28 -1.69
C THR A 19 52.33 -36.62 -2.80
N ALA A 20 52.94 -36.56 -3.97
CA ALA A 20 52.21 -36.37 -5.21
C ALA A 20 51.40 -37.64 -5.47
N ASP A 21 50.15 -37.42 -5.90
CA ASP A 21 49.38 -38.19 -6.88
C ASP A 21 47.94 -38.45 -6.42
N GLY A 22 47.00 -38.39 -7.36
CA GLY A 22 45.59 -38.73 -7.16
C GLY A 22 44.63 -37.60 -7.51
N GLY A 23 43.98 -37.73 -8.67
CA GLY A 23 43.06 -36.76 -9.26
C GLY A 23 42.02 -36.18 -8.30
N VAL A 24 41.92 -34.86 -8.29
CA VAL A 24 40.95 -34.11 -7.50
C VAL A 24 39.92 -33.55 -8.47
N GLY A 25 38.72 -34.15 -8.47
CA GLY A 25 37.52 -33.51 -9.03
C GLY A 25 37.37 -32.09 -8.46
N PRO A 26 36.73 -31.16 -9.16
CA PRO A 26 36.90 -29.73 -8.88
C PRO A 26 36.43 -29.40 -7.46
N THR A 27 37.39 -29.18 -6.55
CA THR A 27 37.09 -28.62 -5.24
C THR A 27 36.53 -27.22 -5.45
N PRO A 28 35.39 -26.87 -4.82
CA PRO A 28 34.81 -25.54 -4.97
C PRO A 28 35.80 -24.52 -4.42
N THR A 29 36.51 -23.86 -5.32
CA THR A 29 37.47 -22.82 -4.95
C THR A 29 36.65 -21.62 -4.51
N TRP A 30 36.59 -21.39 -3.21
CA TRP A 30 35.98 -20.21 -2.63
C TRP A 30 36.68 -18.95 -3.16
N LEU A 31 35.89 -17.92 -3.42
CA LEU A 31 36.34 -16.63 -3.91
C LEU A 31 35.51 -15.51 -3.29
N THR A 32 36.10 -14.33 -3.20
CA THR A 32 35.46 -13.13 -2.69
C THR A 32 35.33 -12.11 -3.82
N LEU A 33 34.13 -11.61 -4.03
CA LEU A 33 33.80 -10.55 -4.97
C LEU A 33 33.57 -9.26 -4.17
N ASN A 34 34.23 -8.18 -4.54
CA ASN A 34 33.96 -6.85 -4.00
C ASN A 34 33.19 -6.06 -5.05
N VAL A 35 31.87 -5.92 -4.83
CA VAL A 35 30.93 -5.28 -5.76
C VAL A 35 30.53 -3.93 -5.20
N GLY A 36 31.01 -2.84 -5.81
CA GLY A 36 30.69 -1.48 -5.37
C GLY A 36 31.02 -1.19 -3.90
N GLY A 37 31.99 -1.90 -3.31
CA GLY A 37 32.39 -1.77 -1.90
C GLY A 37 31.81 -2.82 -0.95
N ARG A 38 30.85 -3.65 -1.38
CA ARG A 38 30.32 -4.77 -0.57
C ARG A 38 30.94 -6.10 -0.97
N CYS A 39 31.43 -6.84 0.02
CA CYS A 39 32.06 -8.14 -0.20
C CYS A 39 31.04 -9.29 -0.19
N PHE A 40 31.09 -10.11 -1.23
CA PHE A 40 30.30 -11.33 -1.39
C PHE A 40 31.22 -12.54 -1.50
N THR A 41 30.97 -13.56 -0.68
CA THR A 41 31.72 -14.82 -0.73
C THR A 41 30.90 -15.87 -1.49
N THR A 42 31.52 -16.50 -2.48
CA THR A 42 30.88 -17.54 -3.30
C THR A 42 31.91 -18.56 -3.78
N THR A 43 31.47 -19.57 -4.52
CA THR A 43 32.37 -20.57 -5.10
C THR A 43 32.52 -20.36 -6.60
N ARG A 44 33.67 -20.74 -7.15
CA ARG A 44 33.90 -20.72 -8.60
C ARG A 44 32.83 -21.52 -9.35
N SER A 45 32.41 -22.67 -8.82
CA SER A 45 31.36 -23.48 -9.42
C SER A 45 30.04 -22.73 -9.51
N THR A 46 29.64 -21.96 -8.49
CA THR A 46 28.41 -21.14 -8.54
C THR A 46 28.40 -20.14 -9.69
N LEU A 47 29.53 -19.50 -10.00
CA LEU A 47 29.61 -18.49 -11.05
C LEU A 47 29.66 -19.08 -12.47
N VAL A 48 30.06 -20.35 -12.60
CA VAL A 48 30.35 -20.97 -13.91
C VAL A 48 29.31 -22.04 -14.29
N SER A 49 28.64 -22.67 -13.33
CA SER A 49 27.82 -23.87 -13.59
C SER A 49 26.49 -23.59 -14.26
N LYS A 50 25.81 -22.49 -13.89
CA LYS A 50 24.42 -22.27 -14.29
C LYS A 50 24.29 -21.62 -15.66
N GLU A 51 25.10 -20.60 -15.90
CA GLU A 51 25.07 -19.76 -17.10
C GLU A 51 26.48 -19.73 -17.69
N PRO A 52 26.90 -20.81 -18.38
CA PRO A 52 28.29 -20.99 -18.83
C PRO A 52 28.74 -19.92 -19.84
N GLU A 53 27.78 -19.27 -20.51
CA GLU A 53 28.03 -18.21 -21.48
C GLU A 53 28.02 -16.80 -20.85
N SER A 54 27.68 -16.68 -19.57
CA SER A 54 27.70 -15.39 -18.87
C SER A 54 29.11 -14.78 -18.78
N MET A 55 29.18 -13.47 -18.64
CA MET A 55 30.44 -12.75 -18.39
C MET A 55 31.11 -13.27 -17.12
N LEU A 56 30.34 -13.55 -16.07
CA LEU A 56 30.86 -14.13 -14.83
C LEU A 56 31.47 -15.52 -15.08
N ALA A 57 30.79 -16.38 -15.85
CA ALA A 57 31.36 -17.67 -16.20
C ALA A 57 32.68 -17.51 -16.95
N HIS A 58 32.74 -16.64 -17.96
CA HIS A 58 33.96 -16.36 -18.73
C HIS A 58 35.10 -15.80 -17.87
N MET A 59 34.80 -14.88 -16.94
CA MET A 59 35.78 -14.31 -16.01
C MET A 59 36.42 -15.36 -15.09
N PHE A 60 35.70 -16.45 -14.78
CA PHE A 60 36.10 -17.44 -13.78
C PHE A 60 36.27 -18.89 -14.32
N ARG A 61 36.07 -19.13 -15.63
CA ARG A 61 36.20 -20.44 -16.30
C ARG A 61 37.65 -20.96 -16.30
N GLY A 62 38.61 -20.06 -16.52
CA GLY A 62 40.04 -20.34 -16.57
C GLY A 62 40.82 -19.69 -15.42
N LYS A 63 42.09 -20.04 -15.25
CA LYS A 63 42.93 -19.41 -14.22
C LYS A 63 43.38 -17.98 -14.58
N ASP A 64 43.48 -17.61 -15.86
CA ASP A 64 44.12 -16.34 -16.26
C ASP A 64 43.62 -15.74 -17.60
N VAL A 65 42.33 -15.85 -17.95
CA VAL A 65 41.84 -15.30 -19.23
C VAL A 65 41.52 -13.81 -19.14
N TRP A 66 41.08 -13.34 -17.97
CA TRP A 66 40.70 -11.95 -17.74
C TRP A 66 41.61 -11.40 -16.64
N ALA A 67 42.33 -10.30 -16.92
CA ALA A 67 43.19 -9.62 -15.95
C ALA A 67 42.35 -8.93 -14.86
N ASN A 68 41.66 -9.74 -14.05
CA ASN A 68 40.70 -9.26 -13.07
C ASN A 68 41.44 -8.49 -11.97
N LYS A 69 41.13 -7.20 -11.84
CA LYS A 69 41.66 -6.37 -10.76
C LYS A 69 41.21 -6.94 -9.42
N ARG A 70 42.16 -7.06 -8.49
CA ARG A 70 41.90 -7.47 -7.11
C ARG A 70 42.31 -6.37 -6.15
N ASP A 71 41.62 -6.26 -5.04
CA ASP A 71 42.04 -5.40 -3.94
C ASP A 71 43.18 -6.04 -3.12
N ALA A 72 43.69 -5.30 -2.12
CA ALA A 72 44.76 -5.77 -1.24
C ALA A 72 44.37 -7.03 -0.43
N ALA A 73 43.07 -7.31 -0.27
CA ALA A 73 42.57 -8.51 0.40
C ALA A 73 42.40 -9.71 -0.57
N GLY A 74 42.67 -9.51 -1.86
CA GLY A 74 42.55 -10.54 -2.90
C GLY A 74 41.12 -10.73 -3.41
N ALA A 75 40.18 -9.85 -3.08
CA ALA A 75 38.82 -9.90 -3.60
C ALA A 75 38.78 -9.34 -5.04
N TYR A 76 38.00 -9.98 -5.91
CA TYR A 76 37.82 -9.56 -7.29
C TYR A 76 36.92 -8.33 -7.36
N LEU A 77 37.42 -7.25 -7.96
CA LEU A 77 36.73 -5.97 -8.02
C LEU A 77 35.72 -5.94 -9.16
N ILE A 78 34.48 -5.60 -8.83
CA ILE A 78 33.36 -5.41 -9.76
C ILE A 78 32.77 -4.03 -9.49
N ASP A 79 32.90 -3.14 -10.47
CA ASP A 79 32.44 -1.75 -10.38
C ASP A 79 30.95 -1.63 -10.73
N ARG A 80 30.08 -2.25 -9.92
CA ARG A 80 28.62 -2.31 -10.09
C ARG A 80 27.89 -2.14 -8.76
N SER A 81 26.57 -1.95 -8.79
CA SER A 81 25.76 -1.81 -7.57
C SER A 81 25.65 -3.14 -6.81
N PRO A 82 25.99 -3.18 -5.51
CA PRO A 82 25.82 -4.38 -4.70
C PRO A 82 24.35 -4.72 -4.45
N GLU A 83 23.45 -3.74 -4.42
CA GLU A 83 22.02 -3.96 -4.19
C GLU A 83 21.37 -4.78 -5.31
N TYR A 84 21.71 -4.48 -6.57
CA TYR A 84 21.17 -5.19 -7.74
C TYR A 84 21.93 -6.48 -8.07
N PHE A 85 23.18 -6.61 -7.60
CA PHE A 85 23.98 -7.82 -7.78
C PHE A 85 23.58 -8.97 -6.84
N GLU A 86 23.14 -8.68 -5.61
CA GLU A 86 22.80 -9.72 -4.63
C GLU A 86 21.70 -10.70 -5.12
N PRO A 87 20.59 -10.25 -5.75
CA PRO A 87 19.60 -11.14 -6.36
C PRO A 87 20.18 -12.05 -7.44
N ILE A 88 21.12 -11.54 -8.24
CA ILE A 88 21.80 -12.29 -9.30
C ILE A 88 22.63 -13.42 -8.69
N LEU A 89 23.43 -13.10 -7.67
CA LEU A 89 24.26 -14.10 -7.00
C LEU A 89 23.41 -15.19 -6.35
N ASN A 90 22.27 -14.84 -5.78
CA ASN A 90 21.32 -15.78 -5.21
C ASN A 90 20.69 -16.68 -6.29
N TYR A 91 20.29 -16.12 -7.43
CA TYR A 91 19.85 -16.91 -8.59
C TYR A 91 20.91 -17.91 -9.04
N LEU A 92 22.18 -17.52 -9.10
CA LEU A 92 23.28 -18.43 -9.44
C LEU A 92 23.47 -19.54 -8.40
N ARG A 93 23.18 -19.28 -7.12
CA ARG A 93 23.28 -20.27 -6.02
C ARG A 93 22.18 -21.33 -6.06
N HIS A 94 20.92 -20.93 -6.14
CA HIS A 94 19.77 -21.84 -5.95
C HIS A 94 18.81 -21.89 -7.14
N GLY A 95 18.94 -21.00 -8.13
CA GLY A 95 18.17 -21.03 -9.36
C GLY A 95 16.77 -20.48 -9.32
N GLN A 96 16.44 -19.76 -8.26
CA GLN A 96 15.16 -19.09 -8.14
C GLN A 96 15.39 -17.59 -8.11
N LEU A 97 14.59 -16.85 -8.86
CA LEU A 97 14.57 -15.40 -8.77
C LEU A 97 13.85 -14.99 -7.49
N ILE A 98 14.62 -14.45 -6.53
CA ILE A 98 14.11 -13.89 -5.28
C ILE A 98 14.56 -12.44 -5.21
N ILE A 99 13.61 -11.51 -5.20
CA ILE A 99 13.87 -10.08 -5.07
C ILE A 99 13.30 -9.65 -3.71
N ASN A 100 14.15 -9.12 -2.84
CA ASN A 100 13.73 -8.63 -1.53
C ASN A 100 12.80 -7.42 -1.69
N GLU A 101 11.88 -7.23 -0.74
CA GLU A 101 11.03 -6.03 -0.70
C GLU A 101 11.88 -4.76 -0.72
N GLY A 102 11.53 -3.82 -1.61
CA GLY A 102 12.25 -2.55 -1.78
C GLY A 102 13.35 -2.54 -2.85
N ILE A 103 13.72 -3.69 -3.44
CA ILE A 103 14.68 -3.74 -4.56
C ILE A 103 13.93 -3.59 -5.89
N ASN A 104 14.35 -2.62 -6.73
CA ASN A 104 13.75 -2.39 -8.05
C ASN A 104 14.14 -3.52 -9.04
N PRO A 105 13.19 -4.33 -9.56
CA PRO A 105 13.47 -5.40 -10.50
C PRO A 105 14.13 -4.93 -11.80
N LEU A 106 13.87 -3.69 -12.24
CA LEU A 106 14.49 -3.12 -13.43
C LEU A 106 16.01 -2.95 -13.26
N GLY A 107 16.45 -2.55 -12.06
CA GLY A 107 17.88 -2.45 -11.76
C GLY A 107 18.56 -3.83 -11.80
N VAL A 108 17.88 -4.86 -11.30
CA VAL A 108 18.36 -6.26 -11.38
C VAL A 108 18.41 -6.74 -12.83
N LEU A 109 17.44 -6.36 -13.67
CA LEU A 109 17.43 -6.70 -15.10
C LEU A 109 18.63 -6.11 -15.84
N GLU A 110 18.96 -4.85 -15.59
CA GLU A 110 20.10 -4.20 -16.23
C GLU A 110 21.43 -4.85 -15.83
N GLU A 111 21.58 -5.25 -14.56
CA GLU A 111 22.74 -6.03 -14.12
C GLU A 111 22.75 -7.45 -14.75
N ALA A 112 21.61 -8.14 -14.82
CA ALA A 112 21.53 -9.46 -15.43
C ALA A 112 21.93 -9.42 -16.92
N ARG A 113 21.51 -8.38 -17.65
CA ARG A 113 21.93 -8.12 -19.03
C ARG A 113 23.42 -7.80 -19.12
N PHE A 114 23.94 -6.96 -18.23
CA PHE A 114 25.36 -6.63 -18.18
C PHE A 114 26.23 -7.88 -18.01
N PHE A 115 25.85 -8.79 -17.11
CA PHE A 115 26.58 -10.04 -16.90
C PHE A 115 26.24 -11.14 -17.91
N GLY A 116 25.32 -10.92 -18.86
CA GLY A 116 24.93 -11.92 -19.85
C GLY A 116 24.24 -13.16 -19.24
N ILE A 117 23.38 -12.96 -18.25
CA ILE A 117 22.65 -14.03 -17.57
C ILE A 117 21.26 -14.13 -18.21
N GLU A 118 21.20 -14.74 -19.39
CA GLU A 118 20.05 -14.68 -20.30
C GLU A 118 18.77 -15.23 -19.69
N GLN A 119 18.80 -16.41 -19.06
CA GLN A 119 17.59 -17.01 -18.48
C GLN A 119 17.02 -16.15 -17.33
N LEU A 120 17.90 -15.52 -16.54
CA LEU A 120 17.48 -14.60 -15.48
C LEU A 120 16.89 -13.32 -16.07
N ALA A 121 17.50 -12.79 -17.14
CA ALA A 121 16.99 -11.63 -17.83
C ALA A 121 15.59 -11.90 -18.41
N GLU A 122 15.34 -13.07 -19.02
CA GLU A 122 14.01 -13.46 -19.49
C GLU A 122 12.98 -13.58 -18.36
N GLN A 123 13.37 -14.17 -17.22
CA GLN A 123 12.50 -14.26 -16.03
C GLN A 123 12.18 -12.86 -15.48
N LEU A 124 13.17 -11.97 -15.42
CA LEU A 124 13.01 -10.59 -14.98
C LEU A 124 12.17 -9.77 -15.97
N GLU A 125 12.36 -9.95 -17.28
CA GLU A 125 11.52 -9.32 -18.29
C GLU A 125 10.09 -9.80 -18.20
N THR A 126 9.85 -11.09 -17.96
CA THR A 126 8.50 -11.64 -17.78
C THR A 126 7.87 -11.09 -16.50
N LEU A 127 8.64 -11.02 -15.41
CA LEU A 127 8.20 -10.40 -14.16
C LEU A 127 7.86 -8.93 -14.37
N ILE A 128 8.75 -8.17 -14.99
CA ILE A 128 8.57 -6.73 -15.28
C ILE A 128 7.39 -6.53 -16.24
N LYS A 129 7.24 -7.32 -17.30
CA LYS A 129 6.08 -7.27 -18.20
C LYS A 129 4.77 -7.66 -17.51
N SER A 130 4.81 -8.55 -16.51
CA SER A 130 3.65 -8.88 -15.68
C SER A 130 3.32 -7.81 -14.63
N CYS A 131 4.29 -6.93 -14.35
CA CYS A 131 4.20 -5.82 -13.41
C CYS A 131 4.03 -4.46 -14.07
N GLN A 132 4.38 -4.30 -15.35
CA GLN A 132 4.16 -3.11 -16.15
C GLN A 132 2.77 -3.21 -16.80
N PRO A 133 2.00 -2.12 -16.89
CA PRO A 133 0.85 -2.10 -17.77
C PRO A 133 1.32 -2.36 -19.21
N PRO A 134 0.47 -2.95 -20.08
CA PRO A 134 0.80 -3.06 -21.49
C PRO A 134 1.18 -1.67 -22.04
N ASP A 135 2.22 -1.58 -22.87
CA ASP A 135 2.62 -0.34 -23.55
C ASP A 135 1.54 0.17 -24.53
N ASP A 136 0.53 -0.64 -24.80
CA ASP A 136 -0.72 -0.17 -25.37
C ASP A 136 -1.47 0.62 -24.31
N HIS A 137 -1.97 1.81 -24.68
CA HIS A 137 -2.95 2.61 -23.92
C HIS A 137 -4.26 1.88 -23.56
N SER A 138 -4.26 0.55 -23.62
CA SER A 138 -5.18 -0.36 -23.00
C SER A 138 -5.45 0.05 -21.53
N PRO A 139 -6.72 0.15 -21.15
CA PRO A 139 -7.09 0.49 -19.78
C PRO A 139 -6.59 -0.59 -18.83
N LEU A 140 -5.78 -0.19 -17.83
CA LEU A 140 -5.35 -1.01 -16.71
C LEU A 140 -6.53 -1.85 -16.19
N THR A 141 -6.35 -3.16 -16.11
CA THR A 141 -7.39 -4.01 -15.57
C THR A 141 -7.54 -3.77 -14.08
N ARG A 142 -8.77 -3.99 -13.59
CA ARG A 142 -9.14 -3.90 -12.16
C ARG A 142 -8.16 -4.63 -11.21
N LYS A 143 -7.59 -5.76 -11.64
CA LYS A 143 -6.63 -6.54 -10.85
C LYS A 143 -5.23 -5.91 -10.83
N GLU A 144 -4.79 -5.36 -11.96
CA GLU A 144 -3.49 -4.70 -12.08
C GLU A 144 -3.46 -3.41 -11.28
N PHE A 145 -4.53 -2.61 -11.34
CA PHE A 145 -4.61 -1.37 -10.58
C PHE A 145 -4.63 -1.61 -9.06
N ILE A 146 -5.37 -2.62 -8.59
CA ILE A 146 -5.36 -3.00 -7.16
C ILE A 146 -3.97 -3.48 -6.74
N ARG A 147 -3.27 -4.26 -7.58
CA ARG A 147 -1.89 -4.67 -7.30
C ARG A 147 -0.95 -3.47 -7.22
N PHE A 148 -1.10 -2.48 -8.11
CA PHE A 148 -0.33 -1.23 -8.07
C PHE A 148 -0.62 -0.43 -6.80
N LEU A 149 -1.89 -0.31 -6.39
CA LEU A 149 -2.26 0.43 -5.18
C LEU A 149 -1.70 -0.24 -3.92
N LEU A 150 -1.74 -1.58 -3.85
CA LEU A 150 -1.18 -2.37 -2.74
C LEU A 150 0.36 -2.41 -2.74
N ALA A 151 0.99 -2.31 -3.91
CA ALA A 151 2.45 -2.27 -4.03
C ALA A 151 3.04 -0.86 -3.83
N THR A 152 2.21 0.18 -3.86
CA THR A 152 2.67 1.56 -3.73
C THR A 152 2.84 1.93 -2.26
N THR A 153 4.03 2.40 -1.91
CA THR A 153 4.35 2.78 -0.53
C THR A 153 3.51 3.98 -0.08
N THR A 154 3.17 4.05 1.21
CA THR A 154 2.35 5.12 1.82
C THR A 154 2.96 6.52 1.78
N LYS A 155 4.20 6.65 1.28
CA LYS A 155 4.92 7.92 1.11
C LYS A 155 4.89 8.45 -0.34
N SER A 156 4.34 7.68 -1.28
CA SER A 156 4.36 8.01 -2.70
C SER A 156 3.04 8.64 -3.15
N GLU A 157 3.11 9.79 -3.83
CA GLU A 157 1.95 10.33 -4.55
C GLU A 157 1.65 9.47 -5.78
N LEU A 158 0.50 8.80 -5.80
CA LEU A 158 -0.01 8.13 -6.99
C LEU A 158 -0.56 9.16 -7.97
N ARG A 159 0.20 9.44 -9.04
CA ARG A 159 -0.26 10.25 -10.18
C ARG A 159 -0.58 9.32 -11.34
N CYS A 160 -1.86 9.16 -11.67
CA CYS A 160 -2.25 8.48 -12.91
C CYS A 160 -2.88 9.50 -13.87
N GLN A 161 -2.32 9.59 -15.07
CA GLN A 161 -2.89 10.36 -16.17
C GLN A 161 -3.72 9.42 -17.04
N SER A 162 -4.92 9.85 -17.45
CA SER A 162 -5.63 9.16 -18.53
C SER A 162 -4.90 9.41 -19.87
N PRO A 163 -4.90 8.44 -20.81
CA PRO A 163 -4.58 8.76 -22.19
C PRO A 163 -5.64 9.73 -22.69
N GLY A 164 -5.22 10.95 -23.04
CA GLY A 164 -6.11 11.94 -23.66
C GLY A 164 -6.71 11.41 -24.97
N PRO A 165 -7.85 11.94 -25.43
CA PRO A 165 -8.43 11.53 -26.70
C PRO A 165 -7.43 11.83 -27.82
N SER A 166 -7.13 10.81 -28.62
CA SER A 166 -6.23 10.85 -29.76
C SER A 166 -6.77 11.79 -30.84
N SER A 167 -6.35 13.06 -30.81
CA SER A 167 -6.50 13.96 -31.95
C SER A 167 -5.41 13.67 -32.97
N ARG A 168 -5.79 13.05 -34.09
CA ARG A 168 -4.99 12.99 -35.32
C ARG A 168 -4.61 14.41 -35.76
N GLY A 169 -3.34 14.60 -36.13
CA GLY A 169 -2.93 15.59 -37.13
C GLY A 169 -2.32 16.90 -36.63
N SER A 170 -1.07 17.10 -37.07
CA SER A 170 -0.44 18.39 -37.41
C SER A 170 0.30 19.18 -36.31
N SER A 171 1.63 19.09 -36.43
CA SER A 171 2.66 20.11 -36.17
C SER A 171 2.19 21.50 -35.73
N ALA A 172 2.58 21.91 -34.51
CA ALA A 172 3.30 23.16 -34.24
C ALA A 172 3.60 23.26 -32.73
N ALA A 173 4.85 23.60 -32.42
CA ALA A 173 5.33 23.84 -31.07
C ALA A 173 4.53 24.96 -30.38
N VAL A 174 3.97 24.68 -29.20
CA VAL A 174 3.54 25.70 -28.23
C VAL A 174 4.01 25.27 -26.85
N ARG A 175 4.89 26.07 -26.26
CA ARG A 175 5.39 25.92 -24.88
C ARG A 175 4.20 25.86 -23.90
N PRO A 176 4.17 24.95 -22.90
CA PRO A 176 3.14 25.01 -21.87
C PRO A 176 3.54 26.03 -20.80
N GLY A 177 2.72 27.07 -20.64
CA GLY A 177 2.59 27.82 -19.39
C GLY A 177 1.74 27.05 -18.37
N PRO A 178 1.68 27.50 -17.11
CA PRO A 178 1.18 26.71 -15.99
C PRO A 178 -0.35 26.69 -16.00
N ARG A 179 -0.95 25.65 -16.60
CA ARG A 179 -2.33 25.26 -16.30
C ARG A 179 -2.28 24.06 -15.38
N ALA A 180 -2.84 24.23 -14.18
CA ALA A 180 -3.04 23.16 -13.22
C ALA A 180 -3.66 21.94 -13.90
N PRO A 181 -3.13 20.72 -13.69
CA PRO A 181 -3.67 19.54 -14.34
C PRO A 181 -5.04 19.22 -13.74
N ALA A 182 -6.02 18.98 -14.62
CA ALA A 182 -7.35 18.53 -14.24
C ALA A 182 -7.23 17.23 -13.42
N LEU A 183 -7.78 17.23 -12.21
CA LEU A 183 -7.93 16.05 -11.36
C LEU A 183 -8.81 15.03 -12.10
N THR A 184 -8.17 14.03 -12.72
CA THR A 184 -8.89 12.95 -13.40
C THR A 184 -9.57 12.11 -12.32
N ARG A 185 -10.90 12.09 -12.32
CA ARG A 185 -11.72 11.41 -11.32
C ARG A 185 -11.59 9.89 -11.47
N PHE A 186 -10.94 9.24 -10.52
CA PHE A 186 -10.83 7.78 -10.52
C PHE A 186 -12.17 7.10 -10.20
N VAL A 187 -12.53 6.11 -11.02
CA VAL A 187 -13.75 5.30 -10.87
C VAL A 187 -13.38 3.91 -10.36
N PHE A 188 -13.57 3.71 -9.06
CA PHE A 188 -13.40 2.43 -8.36
C PHE A 188 -14.73 1.75 -8.07
N GLN A 189 -15.66 1.88 -9.02
CA GLN A 189 -17.00 1.34 -8.85
C GLN A 189 -16.96 -0.18 -8.74
N GLY A 190 -17.55 -0.72 -7.67
CA GLY A 190 -17.69 -2.15 -7.50
C GLY A 190 -16.41 -2.90 -7.08
N LEU A 191 -15.28 -2.21 -6.82
CA LEU A 191 -13.97 -2.81 -6.52
C LEU A 191 -13.91 -3.53 -5.16
N ASN A 192 -12.98 -4.48 -5.00
CA ASN A 192 -12.77 -5.14 -3.70
C ASN A 192 -11.48 -4.62 -3.05
N PHE A 193 -11.65 -3.99 -1.89
CA PHE A 193 -10.66 -3.42 -0.98
C PHE A 193 -10.88 -3.93 0.45
N SER A 194 -11.53 -5.08 0.62
CA SER A 194 -11.77 -5.65 1.94
C SER A 194 -10.47 -5.82 2.71
N GLY A 195 -10.37 -5.25 3.91
CA GLY A 195 -9.17 -5.30 4.76
C GLY A 195 -7.98 -4.48 4.24
N ALA A 196 -8.15 -3.68 3.18
CA ALA A 196 -7.06 -2.86 2.64
C ALA A 196 -6.68 -1.73 3.61
N ASP A 197 -5.40 -1.40 3.67
CA ASP A 197 -4.92 -0.20 4.34
C ASP A 197 -4.91 0.98 3.37
N LEU A 198 -5.84 1.89 3.59
CA LEU A 198 -6.05 3.14 2.87
C LEU A 198 -5.91 4.34 3.82
N SER A 199 -5.32 4.12 5.00
CA SER A 199 -5.18 5.16 6.02
C SER A 199 -4.29 6.29 5.53
N ARG A 200 -4.62 7.52 5.94
CA ARG A 200 -3.89 8.76 5.63
C ARG A 200 -3.79 9.11 4.14
N LEU A 201 -4.42 8.34 3.25
CA LEU A 201 -4.42 8.64 1.82
C LEU A 201 -5.27 9.86 1.49
N ASP A 202 -4.86 10.62 0.47
CA ASP A 202 -5.69 11.64 -0.15
C ASP A 202 -6.58 11.00 -1.22
N LEU A 203 -7.86 10.84 -0.88
CA LEU A 203 -8.89 10.16 -1.65
C LEU A 203 -10.04 11.14 -1.98
N ARG A 204 -9.76 12.44 -2.09
CA ARG A 204 -10.77 13.45 -2.42
C ARG A 204 -11.43 13.17 -3.76
N TYR A 205 -12.76 13.32 -3.81
CA TYR A 205 -13.59 13.14 -5.00
C TYR A 205 -13.55 11.74 -5.66
N ILE A 206 -12.91 10.78 -5.00
CA ILE A 206 -12.82 9.39 -5.45
C ILE A 206 -14.21 8.78 -5.63
N ASN A 207 -14.37 7.87 -6.60
CA ASN A 207 -15.62 7.16 -6.78
C ASN A 207 -15.51 5.69 -6.37
N PHE A 208 -15.82 5.40 -5.11
CA PHE A 208 -15.97 4.06 -4.53
C PHE A 208 -17.41 3.54 -4.54
N LYS A 209 -18.27 4.03 -5.44
CA LYS A 209 -19.65 3.55 -5.55
C LYS A 209 -19.69 2.02 -5.65
N MET A 210 -20.52 1.34 -4.87
CA MET A 210 -20.62 -0.13 -4.85
C MET A 210 -19.31 -0.88 -4.49
N ALA A 211 -18.25 -0.21 -4.05
CA ALA A 211 -17.01 -0.88 -3.67
C ALA A 211 -17.19 -1.70 -2.38
N ASN A 212 -16.52 -2.84 -2.29
CA ASN A 212 -16.34 -3.59 -1.06
C ASN A 212 -15.11 -3.05 -0.33
N LEU A 213 -15.32 -2.34 0.77
CA LEU A 213 -14.33 -1.78 1.69
C LEU A 213 -14.50 -2.40 3.08
N ARG A 214 -15.04 -3.63 3.16
CA ARG A 214 -15.31 -4.32 4.41
C ARG A 214 -14.04 -4.49 5.23
N GLY A 215 -14.03 -4.00 6.46
CA GLY A 215 -12.85 -4.08 7.34
C GLY A 215 -11.64 -3.26 6.86
N ALA A 216 -11.79 -2.39 5.86
CA ALA A 216 -10.70 -1.55 5.40
C ALA A 216 -10.31 -0.51 6.47
N ASN A 217 -9.03 -0.15 6.51
CA ASN A 217 -8.53 0.94 7.31
C ASN A 217 -8.48 2.23 6.46
N LEU A 218 -9.37 3.16 6.74
CA LEU A 218 -9.47 4.50 6.15
C LEU A 218 -9.21 5.59 7.21
N SER A 219 -8.58 5.23 8.34
CA SER A 219 -8.29 6.18 9.42
C SER A 219 -7.43 7.35 8.90
N HIS A 220 -7.79 8.56 9.32
CA HIS A 220 -7.14 9.81 8.89
C HIS A 220 -7.12 10.05 7.37
N ALA A 221 -7.85 9.28 6.56
CA ALA A 221 -7.91 9.49 5.12
C ALA A 221 -8.69 10.76 4.79
N ASN A 222 -8.35 11.40 3.68
CA ASN A 222 -9.10 12.52 3.15
C ASN A 222 -10.09 12.03 2.08
N LEU A 223 -11.37 11.91 2.44
CA LEU A 223 -12.46 11.45 1.59
C LEU A 223 -13.42 12.61 1.22
N SER A 224 -12.98 13.87 1.27
CA SER A 224 -13.85 14.99 0.94
C SER A 224 -14.40 14.87 -0.49
N GLY A 225 -15.73 14.99 -0.64
CA GLY A 225 -16.43 14.86 -1.91
C GLY A 225 -16.42 13.44 -2.51
N ALA A 226 -15.95 12.43 -1.78
CA ALA A 226 -15.94 11.05 -2.24
C ALA A 226 -17.36 10.51 -2.49
N ASN A 227 -17.48 9.59 -3.45
CA ASN A 227 -18.71 8.85 -3.72
C ASN A 227 -18.56 7.41 -3.22
N LEU A 228 -19.22 7.09 -2.12
CA LEU A 228 -19.32 5.79 -1.46
C LEU A 228 -20.75 5.21 -1.56
N GLU A 229 -21.58 5.71 -2.49
CA GLU A 229 -22.96 5.25 -2.67
C GLU A 229 -23.00 3.72 -2.82
N ARG A 230 -23.82 3.04 -2.02
CA ARG A 230 -23.97 1.57 -2.01
C ARG A 230 -22.68 0.78 -1.78
N ALA A 231 -21.62 1.41 -1.28
CA ALA A 231 -20.40 0.71 -0.88
C ALA A 231 -20.65 -0.17 0.36
N ASP A 232 -19.83 -1.19 0.56
CA ASP A 232 -19.80 -1.99 1.79
C ASP A 232 -18.58 -1.58 2.64
N LEU A 233 -18.81 -0.76 3.64
CA LEU A 233 -17.88 -0.34 4.70
C LEU A 233 -18.10 -1.12 6.00
N SER A 234 -18.78 -2.28 5.97
CA SER A 234 -19.01 -3.04 7.21
C SER A 234 -17.70 -3.33 7.94
N MET A 235 -17.67 -3.08 9.25
CA MET A 235 -16.49 -3.24 10.11
C MET A 235 -15.25 -2.39 9.71
N ALA A 236 -15.37 -1.40 8.82
CA ALA A 236 -14.26 -0.54 8.43
C ALA A 236 -13.88 0.45 9.55
N CYS A 237 -12.63 0.91 9.57
CA CYS A 237 -12.16 1.96 10.47
C CYS A 237 -11.94 3.26 9.68
N LEU A 238 -12.75 4.28 9.93
CA LEU A 238 -12.65 5.62 9.34
C LEU A 238 -12.29 6.67 10.39
N ASP A 239 -11.72 6.29 11.54
CA ASP A 239 -11.47 7.21 12.64
C ASP A 239 -10.67 8.45 12.20
N SER A 240 -11.15 9.62 12.62
CA SER A 240 -10.59 10.93 12.28
C SER A 240 -10.46 11.20 10.76
N ALA A 241 -11.24 10.52 9.91
CA ALA A 241 -11.27 10.79 8.48
C ALA A 241 -11.99 12.11 8.17
N ASN A 242 -11.58 12.75 7.07
CA ASN A 242 -12.27 13.90 6.52
C ASN A 242 -13.32 13.42 5.50
N LEU A 243 -14.60 13.57 5.83
CA LEU A 243 -15.77 13.13 5.08
C LEU A 243 -16.66 14.30 4.60
N GLN A 244 -16.07 15.49 4.46
CA GLN A 244 -16.77 16.70 3.99
C GLN A 244 -17.45 16.46 2.64
N GLY A 245 -18.76 16.74 2.56
CA GLY A 245 -19.52 16.59 1.32
C GLY A 245 -19.57 15.16 0.74
N VAL A 246 -19.29 14.13 1.55
CA VAL A 246 -19.28 12.73 1.11
C VAL A 246 -20.68 12.26 0.69
N LYS A 247 -20.74 11.41 -0.33
CA LYS A 247 -21.98 10.73 -0.75
C LYS A 247 -21.94 9.28 -0.31
N MET A 248 -22.80 8.91 0.64
CA MET A 248 -22.93 7.58 1.25
C MET A 248 -24.37 7.06 1.18
N LEU A 249 -25.09 7.39 0.10
CA LEU A 249 -26.47 6.94 -0.12
C LEU A 249 -26.53 5.41 -0.13
N CYS A 250 -27.39 4.83 0.71
CA CYS A 250 -27.58 3.38 0.84
C CYS A 250 -26.29 2.58 1.08
N THR A 251 -25.28 3.18 1.70
CA THR A 251 -24.02 2.49 2.05
C THR A 251 -24.24 1.54 3.22
N ASN A 252 -23.55 0.39 3.22
CA ASN A 252 -23.51 -0.51 4.37
C ASN A 252 -22.29 -0.18 5.23
N ALA A 253 -22.48 0.38 6.42
CA ALA A 253 -21.42 0.69 7.38
C ALA A 253 -21.72 0.08 8.76
N GLU A 254 -22.37 -1.10 8.77
CA GLU A 254 -22.65 -1.84 10.00
C GLU A 254 -21.36 -2.14 10.77
N GLY A 255 -21.34 -1.76 12.05
CA GLY A 255 -20.20 -1.94 12.95
C GLY A 255 -18.94 -1.17 12.58
N ALA A 256 -19.00 -0.21 11.66
CA ALA A 256 -17.86 0.63 11.32
C ALA A 256 -17.51 1.60 12.47
N SER A 257 -16.25 1.99 12.55
CA SER A 257 -15.77 3.08 13.42
C SER A 257 -15.60 4.34 12.60
N LEU A 258 -16.24 5.42 13.00
CA LEU A 258 -16.18 6.77 12.42
C LEU A 258 -15.91 7.78 13.54
N ARG A 259 -15.10 7.45 14.55
CA ARG A 259 -14.88 8.30 15.72
C ARG A 259 -14.15 9.58 15.32
N GLY A 260 -14.65 10.74 15.77
CA GLY A 260 -14.04 12.04 15.50
C GLY A 260 -13.97 12.42 14.00
N CYS A 261 -14.84 11.86 13.17
CA CYS A 261 -14.91 12.21 11.75
C CYS A 261 -15.41 13.64 11.54
N ASN A 262 -14.95 14.27 10.45
CA ASN A 262 -15.43 15.59 10.03
C ASN A 262 -16.29 15.50 8.76
N PHE A 263 -17.59 15.78 8.85
CA PHE A 263 -18.52 15.85 7.72
C PHE A 263 -18.87 17.28 7.30
N GLU A 264 -18.36 18.30 8.01
CA GLU A 264 -18.73 19.70 7.81
C GLU A 264 -17.95 20.34 6.67
N ASP A 265 -18.60 20.51 5.53
CA ASP A 265 -18.04 21.24 4.40
C ASP A 265 -18.27 22.75 4.56
N PRO A 266 -17.22 23.60 4.62
CA PRO A 266 -17.37 25.05 4.68
C PRO A 266 -18.09 25.65 3.46
N ALA A 267 -18.15 24.93 2.33
CA ALA A 267 -18.94 25.32 1.16
C ALA A 267 -20.45 25.03 1.31
N GLY A 268 -20.88 24.45 2.44
CA GLY A 268 -22.29 24.12 2.72
C GLY A 268 -22.79 22.84 2.06
N ILE A 269 -21.91 22.05 1.44
CA ILE A 269 -22.29 20.75 0.87
C ILE A 269 -22.45 19.74 2.00
N LYS A 270 -23.70 19.41 2.30
CA LYS A 270 -24.05 18.44 3.33
C LYS A 270 -23.65 17.03 2.92
N ALA A 271 -23.03 16.28 3.82
CA ALA A 271 -22.83 14.85 3.66
C ALA A 271 -24.17 14.11 3.59
N ASN A 272 -24.27 13.14 2.67
CA ASN A 272 -25.52 12.42 2.41
C ASN A 272 -25.40 10.92 2.73
N LEU A 273 -25.99 10.48 3.84
CA LEU A 273 -26.05 9.11 4.34
C LEU A 273 -27.50 8.57 4.32
N GLU A 274 -28.35 9.12 3.46
CA GLU A 274 -29.74 8.66 3.35
C GLU A 274 -29.83 7.15 3.06
N GLY A 275 -30.68 6.46 3.82
CA GLY A 275 -30.88 5.02 3.70
C GLY A 275 -29.66 4.15 4.02
N ALA A 276 -28.60 4.70 4.62
CA ALA A 276 -27.41 3.94 5.00
C ALA A 276 -27.72 2.96 6.15
N ASN A 277 -27.11 1.78 6.11
CA ASN A 277 -27.09 0.85 7.24
C ASN A 277 -25.92 1.18 8.16
N LEU A 278 -26.21 1.80 9.30
CA LEU A 278 -25.26 2.29 10.30
C LEU A 278 -25.48 1.58 11.66
N LYS A 279 -26.02 0.36 11.64
CA LYS A 279 -26.28 -0.41 12.86
C LYS A 279 -24.97 -0.66 13.62
N GLY A 280 -24.97 -0.38 14.92
CA GLY A 280 -23.82 -0.60 15.80
C GLY A 280 -22.58 0.25 15.47
N VAL A 281 -22.72 1.29 14.65
CA VAL A 281 -21.62 2.18 14.27
C VAL A 281 -21.15 3.00 15.48
N ASP A 282 -19.86 3.30 15.55
CA ASP A 282 -19.30 4.23 16.53
C ASP A 282 -18.95 5.55 15.85
N MET A 283 -19.69 6.62 16.12
CA MET A 283 -19.38 7.97 15.60
C MET A 283 -19.01 8.96 16.70
N GLU A 284 -18.62 8.49 17.89
CA GLU A 284 -18.35 9.35 19.05
C GLU A 284 -17.48 10.57 18.69
N GLY A 285 -17.93 11.76 19.08
CA GLY A 285 -17.22 13.03 18.87
C GLY A 285 -17.23 13.58 17.44
N SER A 286 -18.00 12.99 16.52
CA SER A 286 -18.00 13.42 15.11
C SER A 286 -18.71 14.75 14.87
N GLN A 287 -18.19 15.51 13.91
CA GLN A 287 -18.79 16.77 13.45
C GLN A 287 -19.70 16.47 12.25
N MET A 288 -21.01 16.53 12.46
CA MET A 288 -22.05 16.12 11.51
C MET A 288 -23.11 17.20 11.27
N THR A 289 -22.71 18.47 11.35
CA THR A 289 -23.58 19.63 11.09
C THR A 289 -24.31 19.46 9.75
N GLY A 290 -25.63 19.47 9.76
CA GLY A 290 -26.47 19.43 8.57
C GLY A 290 -26.52 18.07 7.86
N ILE A 291 -25.94 17.00 8.40
CA ILE A 291 -25.88 15.69 7.76
C ILE A 291 -27.28 15.17 7.37
N ASN A 292 -27.40 14.53 6.21
CA ASN A 292 -28.64 13.84 5.81
C ASN A 292 -28.57 12.36 6.21
N LEU A 293 -29.36 11.96 7.21
CA LEU A 293 -29.50 10.60 7.73
C LEU A 293 -30.93 10.06 7.53
N ARG A 294 -31.71 10.66 6.63
CA ARG A 294 -33.11 10.29 6.36
C ARG A 294 -33.24 8.79 6.08
N VAL A 295 -34.18 8.12 6.75
CA VAL A 295 -34.43 6.67 6.64
C VAL A 295 -33.17 5.79 6.86
N ALA A 296 -32.11 6.30 7.50
CA ALA A 296 -30.95 5.49 7.85
C ALA A 296 -31.25 4.59 9.06
N THR A 297 -30.55 3.46 9.15
CA THR A 297 -30.66 2.54 10.29
C THR A 297 -29.48 2.75 11.24
N LEU A 298 -29.71 3.35 12.40
CA LEU A 298 -28.69 3.64 13.42
C LEU A 298 -28.82 2.75 14.66
N LYS A 299 -29.59 1.66 14.63
CA LYS A 299 -29.81 0.81 15.83
C LYS A 299 -28.53 0.48 16.59
N ASN A 300 -28.53 0.71 17.90
CA ASN A 300 -27.38 0.51 18.80
C ASN A 300 -26.12 1.32 18.42
N ALA A 301 -26.25 2.43 17.68
CA ALA A 301 -25.14 3.31 17.36
C ALA A 301 -24.67 4.09 18.60
N LYS A 302 -23.37 4.37 18.65
CA LYS A 302 -22.76 5.27 19.65
C LYS A 302 -22.56 6.63 19.01
N LEU A 303 -23.33 7.62 19.47
CA LEU A 303 -23.34 8.97 18.94
C LEU A 303 -22.92 10.00 20.01
N LYS A 304 -22.30 9.57 21.12
CA LYS A 304 -21.90 10.47 22.20
C LYS A 304 -21.09 11.67 21.69
N ASN A 305 -21.36 12.86 22.25
CA ASN A 305 -20.64 14.09 21.98
C ASN A 305 -20.60 14.48 20.48
N CYS A 306 -21.60 14.08 19.69
CA CYS A 306 -21.69 14.45 18.28
C CYS A 306 -22.33 15.82 18.09
N ASN A 307 -21.85 16.56 17.08
CA ASN A 307 -22.53 17.77 16.62
C ASN A 307 -23.50 17.39 15.49
N LEU A 308 -24.80 17.38 15.78
CA LEU A 308 -25.90 17.03 14.87
C LEU A 308 -26.79 18.25 14.56
N ARG A 309 -26.26 19.47 14.70
CA ARG A 309 -27.01 20.70 14.43
C ARG A 309 -27.57 20.70 13.00
N GLY A 310 -28.87 20.93 12.83
CA GLY A 310 -29.53 20.97 11.53
C GLY A 310 -29.53 19.63 10.77
N ALA A 311 -29.21 18.50 11.44
CA ALA A 311 -29.21 17.18 10.83
C ALA A 311 -30.64 16.76 10.42
N THR A 312 -30.75 16.04 9.30
CA THR A 312 -32.01 15.45 8.84
C THR A 312 -32.09 14.00 9.28
N LEU A 313 -32.83 13.74 10.36
CA LEU A 313 -33.04 12.42 10.98
C LEU A 313 -34.47 11.89 10.75
N ALA A 314 -35.17 12.40 9.74
CA ALA A 314 -36.55 12.02 9.49
C ALA A 314 -36.66 10.55 9.06
N GLY A 315 -37.51 9.78 9.74
CA GLY A 315 -37.68 8.35 9.50
C GLY A 315 -36.48 7.47 9.89
N THR A 316 -35.47 8.03 10.58
CA THR A 316 -34.26 7.31 10.99
C THR A 316 -34.55 6.37 12.16
N ASP A 317 -33.93 5.19 12.17
CA ASP A 317 -34.08 4.23 13.26
C ASP A 317 -32.98 4.42 14.31
N LEU A 318 -33.29 5.11 15.39
CA LEU A 318 -32.40 5.44 16.51
C LEU A 318 -32.60 4.51 17.72
N GLU A 319 -33.17 3.31 17.53
CA GLU A 319 -33.41 2.37 18.63
C GLU A 319 -32.12 2.05 19.40
N ASN A 320 -32.16 2.19 20.73
CA ASN A 320 -31.03 1.96 21.64
C ASN A 320 -29.74 2.74 21.29
N CYS A 321 -29.87 3.93 20.69
CA CYS A 321 -28.72 4.80 20.43
C CYS A 321 -28.29 5.58 21.67
N ASP A 322 -27.01 5.86 21.80
CA ASP A 322 -26.48 6.76 22.82
C ASP A 322 -26.21 8.13 22.20
N LEU A 323 -27.09 9.11 22.46
CA LEU A 323 -27.00 10.49 21.98
C LEU A 323 -26.51 11.45 23.07
N SER A 324 -25.92 10.92 24.15
CA SER A 324 -25.51 11.75 25.30
C SER A 324 -24.47 12.81 24.89
N GLY A 325 -24.61 14.03 25.38
CA GLY A 325 -23.69 15.13 25.03
C GLY A 325 -23.83 15.66 23.60
N CYS A 326 -24.84 15.24 22.83
CA CYS A 326 -25.03 15.75 21.47
C CYS A 326 -25.56 17.18 21.44
N ASP A 327 -25.27 17.90 20.35
CA ASP A 327 -26.01 19.10 19.95
C ASP A 327 -27.02 18.73 18.85
N LEU A 328 -28.31 18.86 19.15
CA LEU A 328 -29.43 18.55 18.25
C LEU A 328 -30.21 19.82 17.85
N GLN A 329 -29.63 21.01 18.00
CA GLN A 329 -30.30 22.25 17.61
C GLN A 329 -30.72 22.18 16.13
N GLU A 330 -31.99 22.49 15.84
CA GLU A 330 -32.57 22.47 14.48
C GLU A 330 -32.57 21.10 13.78
N ALA A 331 -32.27 20.00 14.49
CA ALA A 331 -32.34 18.66 13.91
C ALA A 331 -33.80 18.24 13.65
N ASN A 332 -34.05 17.62 12.49
CA ASN A 332 -35.37 17.12 12.13
C ASN A 332 -35.51 15.64 12.48
N LEU A 333 -36.21 15.34 13.58
CA LEU A 333 -36.48 13.98 14.10
C LEU A 333 -37.87 13.44 13.71
N ARG A 334 -38.54 14.03 12.71
CA ARG A 334 -39.91 13.62 12.36
C ARG A 334 -39.98 12.14 11.95
N GLY A 335 -40.76 11.35 12.68
CA GLY A 335 -40.95 9.92 12.40
C GLY A 335 -39.73 9.05 12.70
N SER A 336 -38.71 9.55 13.41
CA SER A 336 -37.59 8.73 13.85
C SER A 336 -38.01 7.78 14.99
N ASN A 337 -37.51 6.55 14.99
CA ASN A 337 -37.70 5.61 16.09
C ASN A 337 -36.67 5.87 17.20
N VAL A 338 -37.07 6.51 18.30
CA VAL A 338 -36.19 6.84 19.44
C VAL A 338 -36.35 5.90 20.63
N LYS A 339 -36.91 4.70 20.42
CA LYS A 339 -37.13 3.74 21.50
C LYS A 339 -35.80 3.34 22.16
N GLY A 340 -35.68 3.54 23.47
CA GLY A 340 -34.46 3.19 24.22
C GLY A 340 -33.27 4.10 23.91
N ALA A 341 -33.44 5.19 23.15
CA ALA A 341 -32.39 6.16 22.93
C ALA A 341 -32.11 6.97 24.21
N ILE A 342 -30.84 7.25 24.47
CA ILE A 342 -30.35 7.96 25.65
C ILE A 342 -30.06 9.41 25.27
N PHE A 343 -30.66 10.37 26.00
CA PHE A 343 -30.51 11.81 25.79
C PHE A 343 -30.00 12.50 27.06
N GLU A 344 -28.85 12.06 27.57
CA GLU A 344 -28.23 12.65 28.76
C GLU A 344 -27.27 13.78 28.40
N GLU A 345 -27.08 14.74 29.29
CA GLU A 345 -26.06 15.81 29.15
C GLU A 345 -26.11 16.58 27.82
N MET A 346 -27.29 16.70 27.22
CA MET A 346 -27.49 17.39 25.94
C MET A 346 -26.97 18.83 26.00
N LEU A 347 -26.17 19.24 25.00
CA LEU A 347 -25.63 20.60 24.89
C LEU A 347 -26.74 21.65 24.76
N THR A 348 -27.85 21.28 24.11
CA THR A 348 -29.04 22.11 23.94
C THR A 348 -30.30 21.32 24.28
N PRO A 349 -31.28 21.91 25.01
CA PRO A 349 -32.56 21.28 25.27
C PRO A 349 -33.29 20.90 23.97
N LEU A 350 -33.79 19.67 23.89
CA LEU A 350 -34.51 19.18 22.72
C LEU A 350 -35.94 19.75 22.71
N HIS A 351 -36.22 20.76 21.88
CA HIS A 351 -37.57 21.26 21.68
C HIS A 351 -38.37 20.32 20.77
N MET A 352 -38.99 19.30 21.36
CA MET A 352 -39.81 18.27 20.66
C MET A 352 -41.17 18.80 20.15
N SER A 353 -41.22 20.01 19.59
CA SER A 353 -42.46 20.61 19.08
C SER A 353 -42.92 20.04 17.72
N GLN A 354 -42.17 19.08 17.13
CA GLN A 354 -42.51 18.46 15.84
C GLN A 354 -42.57 16.92 15.88
N SER A 355 -42.45 16.30 17.06
CA SER A 355 -42.27 14.85 17.22
C SER A 355 -43.36 14.19 18.06
N VAL A 356 -44.65 14.33 17.71
CA VAL A 356 -45.67 13.35 18.10
C VAL A 356 -46.78 13.30 17.05
N ARG A 357 -46.74 12.26 16.20
CA ARG A 357 -47.93 11.50 15.77
C ARG A 357 -47.50 10.12 15.31
#